data_AF-A0A1T4TD78-F1
#
_entry.id   AF-A0A1T4TD78-F1
#
_cell.length_a   1.000
_cell.length_b   1.000
_cell.length_c   1.000
_cell.angle_alpha   90.00
_cell.angle_beta   90.00
_cell.angle_gamma   90.00
#
_symmetry.space_group_name_H-M   'P 1'
#
loop_
_entity.id
_entity.type
_entity.pdbx_description
1 polymer ?
#
loop_
_entity_poly.entity_id
_entity_poly.type
_entity_poly.pdbx_seq_one_letter_code
_entity_poly.pdbx_strand_id
1 'polypeptide(L)'
;MEFIKICTAAIESVASVFRTVYKAINKRRSFIRRIKSKQQLQVSDFIFNAHTANITQLEDILRKYITIVQRTKDQLRVHIYTSHNMSRSKQLAALHQLREKLLDHYADYRTLFDSTPYGGHAHIVKHGLLNVILKLESLQPYNPEDLLEAINLISSDQEHLTQGIHRTVSRMQQNLQQAHS
;
A
#
# COMPACT_ATOMS: atom_id res chain seq x y z
N MET A 1 -41.56 -59.55 -42.23
CA MET A 1 -41.69 -59.06 -40.83
C MET A 1 -40.37 -59.04 -40.05
N GLU A 2 -39.42 -59.93 -40.36
CA GLU A 2 -38.16 -60.08 -39.61
C GLU A 2 -37.13 -58.96 -39.87
N PHE A 3 -37.01 -58.50 -41.12
CA PHE A 3 -36.12 -57.40 -41.51
C PHE A 3 -36.43 -56.08 -40.81
N ILE A 4 -37.73 -55.77 -40.64
CA ILE A 4 -38.17 -54.57 -39.92
C ILE A 4 -37.68 -54.63 -38.47
N LYS A 5 -37.83 -55.78 -37.78
CA LYS A 5 -37.38 -55.97 -36.39
C LYS A 5 -35.86 -55.77 -36.23
N ILE A 6 -35.06 -56.25 -37.18
CA ILE A 6 -33.61 -56.08 -37.18
C ILE A 6 -33.24 -54.60 -37.33
N CYS A 7 -33.89 -53.89 -38.26
CA CYS A 7 -33.68 -52.45 -38.44
C CYS A 7 -34.09 -51.64 -37.20
N THR A 8 -35.22 -51.96 -36.55
CA THR A 8 -35.63 -51.26 -35.32
C THR A 8 -34.65 -51.48 -34.17
N ALA A 9 -34.19 -52.72 -33.97
CA ALA A 9 -33.20 -53.04 -32.93
C ALA A 9 -31.85 -52.32 -33.15
N ALA A 10 -31.41 -52.20 -34.41
CA ALA A 10 -30.20 -51.45 -34.75
C ALA A 10 -30.36 -49.94 -34.47
N ILE A 11 -31.52 -49.35 -34.81
CA ILE A 11 -31.83 -47.94 -34.52
C ILE A 11 -31.87 -47.69 -33.01
N GLU A 12 -32.48 -48.58 -32.23
CA GLU A 12 -32.52 -48.47 -30.76
C GLU A 12 -31.14 -48.59 -30.11
N SER A 13 -30.30 -49.49 -30.62
CA SER A 13 -28.91 -49.65 -30.20
C SER A 13 -28.11 -48.37 -30.44
N VAL A 14 -28.17 -47.81 -31.66
CA VAL A 14 -27.51 -46.54 -32.01
C VAL A 14 -28.03 -45.39 -31.15
N ALA A 15 -29.35 -45.28 -30.97
CA ALA A 15 -29.96 -44.26 -30.10
C ALA A 15 -29.54 -44.39 -28.63
N SER A 16 -29.29 -45.61 -28.13
CA SER A 16 -28.76 -45.87 -26.79
C SER A 16 -27.31 -45.38 -26.64
N VAL A 17 -26.47 -45.63 -27.66
CA VAL A 17 -25.08 -45.15 -27.70
C VAL A 17 -25.07 -43.62 -27.71
N PHE A 18 -25.86 -42.97 -28.55
CA PHE A 18 -25.97 -41.50 -28.58
C PHE A 18 -26.42 -40.91 -27.25
N ARG A 19 -27.42 -41.53 -26.58
CA ARG A 19 -27.86 -41.12 -25.23
C ARG A 19 -26.73 -41.22 -24.20
N THR A 20 -25.91 -42.26 -24.28
CA THR A 20 -24.78 -42.47 -23.35
C THR A 20 -23.68 -41.44 -23.59
N VAL A 21 -23.32 -41.19 -24.85
CA VAL A 21 -22.34 -40.16 -25.24
C VAL A 21 -22.80 -38.77 -24.81
N TYR A 22 -24.07 -38.42 -25.05
CA TYR A 22 -24.63 -37.13 -24.64
C TYR A 22 -24.60 -36.93 -23.12
N LYS A 23 -24.94 -37.97 -22.34
CA LYS A 23 -24.82 -37.95 -20.88
C LYS A 23 -23.37 -37.73 -20.43
N ALA A 24 -22.40 -38.40 -21.06
CA ALA A 24 -20.99 -38.23 -20.75
C ALA A 24 -20.48 -36.81 -21.06
N ILE A 25 -20.87 -36.24 -22.21
CA ILE A 25 -20.55 -34.85 -22.58
C ILE A 25 -21.12 -33.86 -21.56
N ASN A 26 -22.38 -34.03 -21.15
CA ASN A 26 -23.00 -33.15 -20.16
C ASN A 26 -22.35 -33.24 -18.78
N LYS A 27 -21.97 -34.46 -18.34
CA LYS A 27 -21.17 -34.65 -17.11
C LYS A 27 -19.82 -33.94 -17.21
N ARG A 28 -19.12 -34.05 -18.34
CA ARG A 28 -17.83 -33.37 -18.54
C ARG A 28 -17.98 -31.84 -18.55
N ARG A 29 -19.02 -31.32 -19.19
CA ARG A 29 -19.34 -29.87 -19.19
C ARG A 29 -19.64 -29.37 -17.78
N SER A 30 -20.44 -30.09 -16.99
CA SER A 30 -20.76 -29.68 -15.61
C SER A 30 -19.52 -29.74 -14.71
N PHE A 31 -18.66 -30.75 -14.88
CA PHE A 31 -17.39 -30.85 -14.16
C PHE A 31 -16.45 -29.68 -14.49
N ILE A 32 -16.26 -29.35 -15.77
CA ILE A 32 -15.42 -28.21 -16.20
C ILE A 32 -15.99 -26.89 -15.64
N ARG A 33 -17.31 -26.69 -15.67
CA ARG A 33 -17.95 -25.50 -15.06
C ARG A 33 -17.65 -25.39 -13.56
N ARG A 34 -17.73 -26.51 -12.83
CA ARG A 34 -17.40 -26.55 -11.40
C ARG A 34 -15.93 -26.21 -11.14
N ILE A 35 -15.00 -26.74 -11.93
CA ILE A 35 -13.56 -26.40 -11.79
C ILE A 35 -13.34 -24.91 -12.04
N LYS A 36 -13.87 -24.37 -13.15
CA LYS A 36 -13.74 -22.94 -13.47
C LYS A 36 -14.31 -22.06 -12.38
N SER A 37 -15.49 -22.39 -11.86
CA SER A 37 -16.10 -21.65 -10.75
C SER A 37 -15.25 -21.70 -9.47
N LYS A 38 -14.68 -22.85 -9.11
CA LYS A 38 -13.77 -22.96 -7.97
C LYS A 38 -12.49 -22.14 -8.15
N GLN A 39 -11.88 -22.21 -9.33
CA GLN A 39 -10.69 -21.41 -9.65
C GLN A 39 -10.99 -19.90 -9.60
N GLN A 40 -12.16 -19.49 -10.12
CA GLN A 40 -12.57 -18.10 -10.07
C GLN A 40 -12.78 -17.60 -8.64
N LEU A 41 -13.36 -18.43 -7.76
CA LEU A 41 -13.47 -18.12 -6.33
C LEU A 41 -12.07 -17.96 -5.69
N GLN A 42 -11.15 -18.89 -5.95
CA GLN A 42 -9.78 -18.81 -5.41
C GLN A 42 -9.03 -17.55 -5.87
N VAL A 43 -9.16 -17.17 -7.14
CA VAL A 43 -8.56 -15.93 -7.67
C VAL A 43 -9.20 -14.71 -7.03
N SER A 44 -10.51 -14.70 -6.87
CA SER A 44 -11.26 -13.64 -6.18
C SER A 44 -10.79 -13.46 -4.73
N ASP A 45 -10.69 -14.55 -3.97
CA ASP A 45 -10.22 -14.55 -2.58
C ASP A 45 -8.77 -14.08 -2.48
N PHE A 46 -7.91 -14.51 -3.41
CA PHE A 46 -6.52 -14.06 -3.45
C PHE A 46 -6.41 -12.54 -3.69
N ILE A 47 -7.15 -12.02 -4.68
CA ILE A 47 -7.19 -10.60 -5.00
C ILE A 47 -7.72 -9.80 -3.80
N PHE A 48 -8.79 -10.28 -3.16
CA PHE A 48 -9.35 -9.65 -1.96
C PHE A 48 -8.33 -9.53 -0.82
N ASN A 49 -7.67 -10.65 -0.51
CA ASN A 49 -6.69 -10.72 0.57
C ASN A 49 -5.47 -9.83 0.27
N ALA A 50 -5.01 -9.81 -0.98
CA ALA A 50 -3.90 -8.96 -1.40
C ALA A 50 -4.23 -7.46 -1.27
N HIS A 51 -5.42 -7.03 -1.71
CA HIS A 51 -5.85 -5.64 -1.55
C HIS A 51 -6.02 -5.24 -0.09
N THR A 52 -6.59 -6.12 0.73
CA THR A 52 -6.74 -5.88 2.17
C THR A 52 -5.38 -5.71 2.85
N ALA A 53 -4.42 -6.59 2.54
CA ALA A 53 -3.06 -6.49 3.07
C ALA A 53 -2.37 -5.18 2.68
N ASN A 54 -2.51 -4.76 1.42
CA ASN A 54 -1.95 -3.49 0.94
C ASN A 54 -2.55 -2.28 1.66
N ILE A 55 -3.86 -2.28 1.92
CA ILE A 55 -4.55 -1.23 2.67
C ILE A 55 -3.96 -1.13 4.09
N THR A 56 -3.93 -2.24 4.82
CA THR A 56 -3.39 -2.27 6.19
C THR A 56 -1.92 -1.84 6.24
N GLN A 57 -1.12 -2.31 5.28
CA GLN A 57 0.29 -1.95 5.19
C GLN A 57 0.49 -0.44 4.96
N LEU A 58 -0.32 0.18 4.09
CA LEU A 58 -0.19 1.61 3.79
C LEU A 58 -0.58 2.49 5.00
N GLU A 59 -1.65 2.13 5.71
CA GLU A 59 -2.06 2.82 6.94
C GLU A 59 -1.01 2.69 8.05
N ASP A 60 -0.47 1.48 8.24
CA ASP A 60 0.56 1.23 9.24
C ASP A 60 1.84 2.02 8.99
N ILE A 61 2.26 2.09 7.73
CA ILE A 61 3.45 2.84 7.34
C ILE A 61 3.24 4.33 7.47
N LEU A 62 2.07 4.85 7.06
CA LEU A 62 1.73 6.23 7.29
C LEU A 62 1.84 6.58 8.78
N ARG A 63 1.20 5.79 9.65
CA ARG A 63 1.24 6.01 11.10
C ARG A 63 2.67 6.01 11.66
N LYS A 64 3.50 5.04 11.26
CA LYS A 64 4.91 4.96 11.67
C LYS A 64 5.69 6.19 11.19
N TYR A 65 5.58 6.53 9.91
CA TYR A 65 6.25 7.67 9.30
C TYR A 65 5.88 8.99 10.00
N ILE A 66 4.59 9.25 10.19
CA ILE A 66 4.09 10.44 10.87
C ILE A 66 4.62 10.55 12.30
N THR A 67 4.69 9.44 13.02
CA THR A 67 5.27 9.40 14.37
C THR A 67 6.74 9.82 14.37
N ILE A 68 7.52 9.34 13.40
CA ILE A 68 8.95 9.67 13.27
C ILE A 68 9.13 11.13 12.87
N VAL A 69 8.36 11.61 11.90
CA VAL A 69 8.36 13.02 11.48
C VAL A 69 8.04 13.93 12.66
N GLN A 70 7.01 13.61 13.44
CA GLN A 70 6.62 14.40 14.60
C GLN A 70 7.73 14.44 15.66
N ARG A 71 8.30 13.28 16.01
CA ARG A 71 9.45 13.20 16.93
C ARG A 71 10.65 14.02 16.43
N THR A 72 10.92 13.98 15.13
CA THR A 72 12.00 14.74 14.50
C THR A 72 11.74 16.25 14.64
N LYS A 73 10.53 16.73 14.31
CA LYS A 73 10.16 18.14 14.48
C LYS A 73 10.31 18.60 15.94
N ASP A 74 9.86 17.79 16.89
CA ASP A 74 9.94 18.13 18.31
C ASP A 74 11.40 18.22 18.78
N GLN A 75 12.26 17.30 18.35
CA GLN A 75 13.69 17.36 18.63
C GLN A 75 14.36 18.57 17.97
N LEU A 76 13.97 18.93 16.74
CA LEU A 76 14.48 20.13 16.07
C LEU A 76 14.07 21.41 16.79
N ARG A 77 12.80 21.52 17.24
CA ARG A 77 12.34 22.66 18.06
C ARG A 77 13.20 22.80 19.32
N VAL A 78 13.48 21.69 20.01
CA VAL A 78 14.37 21.71 21.18
C VAL A 78 15.76 22.19 20.79
N HIS A 79 16.34 21.69 19.71
CA HIS A 79 17.68 22.12 19.27
C HIS A 79 17.73 23.60 18.86
N ILE A 80 16.68 24.13 18.24
CA ILE A 80 16.59 25.55 17.87
C ILE A 80 16.75 26.43 19.11
N TYR A 81 16.06 26.11 20.21
CA TYR A 81 16.06 26.93 21.42
C TYR A 81 17.18 26.60 22.40
N THR A 82 17.62 25.34 22.52
CA THR A 82 18.50 24.90 23.62
C THR A 82 19.95 24.66 23.21
N SER A 83 20.27 24.77 21.91
CA SER A 83 21.63 24.51 21.39
C SER A 83 22.72 25.39 22.01
N HIS A 84 22.39 26.59 22.47
CA HIS A 84 23.34 27.49 23.16
C HIS A 84 23.86 26.92 24.49
N ASN A 85 23.14 25.98 25.10
CA ASN A 85 23.55 25.32 26.35
C ASN A 85 24.35 24.02 26.12
N MET A 86 24.62 23.66 24.86
CA MET A 86 25.34 22.45 24.49
C MET A 86 26.67 22.78 23.83
N SER A 87 27.71 22.00 24.14
CA SER A 87 28.95 22.05 23.38
C SER A 87 28.68 21.70 21.91
N ARG A 88 29.34 22.40 20.97
CA ARG A 88 29.15 22.21 19.53
C ARG A 88 29.30 20.75 19.08
N SER A 89 30.27 20.02 19.62
CA SER A 89 30.48 18.60 19.32
C SER A 89 29.25 17.74 19.69
N LYS A 90 28.69 17.90 20.90
CA LYS A 90 27.47 17.20 21.32
C LYS A 90 26.26 17.57 20.47
N GLN A 91 26.12 18.83 20.08
CA GLN A 91 25.04 19.28 19.20
C GLN A 91 25.13 18.58 17.83
N LEU A 92 26.31 18.58 17.20
CA LEU A 92 26.51 17.94 15.91
C LEU A 92 26.27 16.43 15.97
N ALA A 93 26.74 15.76 17.01
CA ALA A 93 26.48 14.33 17.20
C ALA A 93 24.97 14.01 17.28
N ALA A 94 24.21 14.84 18.01
CA ALA A 94 22.76 14.69 18.12
C ALA A 94 22.04 14.95 16.78
N LEU A 95 22.44 16.00 16.04
CA LEU A 95 21.89 16.32 14.73
C LEU A 95 22.21 15.26 13.68
N HIS A 96 23.44 14.73 13.68
CA HIS A 96 23.81 13.60 12.83
C HIS A 96 22.97 12.36 13.14
N GLN A 97 22.81 12.00 14.41
CA GLN A 97 21.97 10.88 14.80
C GLN A 97 20.51 11.08 14.35
N LEU A 98 20.00 12.31 14.44
CA LEU A 98 18.66 12.65 13.98
C LEU A 98 18.52 12.52 12.47
N ARG A 99 19.55 12.95 11.72
CA ARG A 99 19.63 12.81 10.26
C ARG A 99 19.60 11.36 9.83
N GLU A 100 20.46 10.51 10.40
CA GLU A 100 20.52 9.09 10.08
C GLU A 100 19.17 8.41 10.36
N LYS A 101 18.58 8.65 11.54
CA LYS A 101 17.24 8.11 11.88
C LYS A 101 16.17 8.52 10.88
N LEU A 102 16.16 9.78 10.43
CA LEU A 102 15.20 10.25 9.44
C LEU A 102 15.41 9.55 8.09
N LEU A 103 16.66 9.40 7.65
CA LEU A 103 17.00 8.77 6.38
C LEU A 103 16.70 7.27 6.37
N ASP A 104 17.09 6.55 7.41
CA ASP A 104 16.84 5.10 7.55
C ASP A 104 15.35 4.81 7.50
N HIS A 105 14.58 5.50 8.34
CA HIS A 105 13.14 5.31 8.36
C HIS A 105 12.47 5.73 7.05
N TYR A 106 12.93 6.81 6.42
CA TYR A 106 12.38 7.20 5.13
C TYR A 106 12.66 6.13 4.05
N ALA A 107 13.86 5.56 4.04
CA ALA A 107 14.24 4.50 3.09
C ALA A 107 13.34 3.26 3.23
N ASP A 108 13.01 2.86 4.46
CA ASP A 108 12.11 1.73 4.75
C ASP A 108 10.70 1.90 4.18
N TYR A 109 10.23 3.15 4.07
CA TYR A 109 8.83 3.45 3.69
C TYR A 109 8.68 3.99 2.26
N ARG A 110 9.78 4.43 1.64
CA ARG A 110 9.79 5.12 0.35
C ARG A 110 9.04 4.37 -0.74
N THR A 111 9.32 3.08 -0.91
CA THR A 111 8.76 2.26 -2.00
C THR A 111 7.23 2.24 -1.99
N LEU A 112 6.64 2.31 -0.80
CA LEU A 112 5.19 2.28 -0.62
C LEU A 112 4.57 3.65 -0.83
N PHE A 113 5.24 4.74 -0.43
CA PHE A 113 4.79 6.09 -0.77
C PHE A 113 4.90 6.39 -2.26
N ASP A 114 5.97 5.94 -2.92
CA ASP A 114 6.18 6.11 -4.37
C ASP A 114 5.07 5.45 -5.20
N SER A 115 4.34 4.48 -4.63
CA SER A 115 3.18 3.85 -5.26
C SER A 115 1.89 4.69 -5.19
N THR A 116 1.92 5.86 -4.52
CA THR A 116 0.75 6.71 -4.29
C THR A 116 0.90 8.08 -4.93
N PRO A 117 -0.20 8.73 -5.38
CA PRO A 117 -0.16 10.09 -5.91
C PRO A 117 0.35 11.14 -4.90
N TYR A 118 0.32 10.80 -3.61
CA TYR A 118 0.69 11.70 -2.51
C TYR A 118 2.10 11.44 -1.97
N GLY A 119 2.83 10.45 -2.52
CA GLY A 119 4.19 10.13 -2.11
C GLY A 119 5.16 11.30 -2.23
N GLY A 120 4.91 12.22 -3.17
CA GLY A 120 5.65 13.47 -3.31
C GLY A 120 5.71 14.29 -2.02
N HIS A 121 4.62 14.35 -1.24
CA HIS A 121 4.61 15.05 0.05
C HIS A 121 5.51 14.38 1.08
N ALA A 122 5.65 13.05 1.06
CA ALA A 122 6.61 12.37 1.94
C ALA A 122 8.06 12.78 1.60
N HIS A 123 8.39 12.92 0.31
CA HIS A 123 9.69 13.45 -0.11
C HIS A 123 9.92 14.88 0.37
N ILE A 124 8.91 15.76 0.22
CA ILE A 124 8.98 17.16 0.64
C ILE A 124 9.20 17.26 2.15
N VAL A 125 8.42 16.54 2.96
CA VAL A 125 8.57 16.49 4.43
C VAL A 125 9.99 16.10 4.81
N LYS A 126 10.50 14.99 4.25
CA LYS A 126 11.87 14.52 4.49
C LYS A 126 12.90 15.59 4.11
N HIS A 127 12.81 16.16 2.92
CA HIS A 127 13.76 17.17 2.45
C HIS A 127 13.72 18.43 3.31
N GLY A 128 12.52 18.90 3.70
CA GLY A 128 12.36 20.05 4.58
C GLY A 128 13.05 19.82 5.93
N LEU A 129 12.83 18.65 6.55
CA LEU A 129 13.49 18.31 7.82
C LEU A 129 15.00 18.24 7.69
N LEU A 130 15.51 17.65 6.60
CA LEU A 130 16.95 17.60 6.32
C LEU A 130 17.54 19.00 6.14
N ASN A 131 16.83 19.92 5.47
CA ASN A 131 17.29 21.29 5.31
C ASN A 131 17.37 22.03 6.65
N VAL A 132 16.40 21.83 7.54
CA VAL A 132 16.45 22.38 8.91
C VAL A 132 17.65 21.82 9.67
N ILE A 133 17.88 20.51 9.59
CA ILE A 133 19.06 19.85 10.21
C ILE A 133 20.36 20.47 9.65
N LEU A 134 20.50 20.57 8.34
CA LEU A 134 21.68 21.14 7.69
C LEU A 134 21.93 22.59 8.10
N LYS A 135 20.87 23.40 8.26
CA LYS A 135 21.02 24.78 8.73
C LYS A 135 21.53 24.84 10.17
N LEU A 136 21.05 23.95 11.04
CA LEU A 136 21.53 23.82 12.43
C LEU A 136 22.96 23.26 12.53
N GLU A 137 23.34 22.39 11.60
CA GLU A 137 24.71 21.86 11.44
C GLU A 137 25.69 22.89 10.87
N SER A 138 25.19 23.94 10.21
CA SER A 138 26.03 24.99 9.64
C SER A 138 26.66 25.87 10.73
N LEU A 139 27.80 26.48 10.41
CA LEU A 139 28.42 27.53 11.24
C LEU A 139 27.81 28.91 11.00
N GLN A 140 26.87 29.01 10.05
CA GLN A 140 26.25 30.29 9.73
C GLN A 140 25.21 30.65 10.81
N PRO A 141 25.11 31.94 11.15
CA PRO A 141 23.98 32.40 11.95
C PRO A 141 22.67 32.07 11.22
N TYR A 142 21.67 31.72 12.02
CA TYR A 142 20.31 31.46 11.55
C TYR A 142 19.33 32.22 12.42
N ASN A 143 18.20 32.60 11.84
CA ASN A 143 17.07 33.11 12.59
C ASN A 143 16.24 31.91 13.10
N PRO A 144 16.02 31.76 14.42
CA PRO A 144 15.16 30.73 14.98
C PRO A 144 13.74 30.73 14.39
N GLU A 145 13.17 31.90 14.14
CA GLU A 145 11.80 32.03 13.63
C GLU A 145 11.65 31.46 12.22
N ASP A 146 12.62 31.71 11.33
CA ASP A 146 12.61 31.15 9.96
C ASP A 146 12.65 29.61 10.00
N LEU A 147 13.38 29.02 10.95
CA LEU A 147 13.43 27.57 11.11
C LEU A 147 12.12 26.99 11.66
N LEU A 148 11.46 27.71 12.56
CA LEU A 148 10.16 27.31 13.09
C LEU A 148 9.06 27.43 12.03
N GLU A 149 9.11 28.48 11.20
CA GLU A 149 8.25 28.62 10.04
C GLU A 149 8.45 27.47 9.06
N ALA A 150 9.71 27.10 8.75
CA ALA A 150 10.01 25.93 7.94
C ALA A 150 9.41 24.63 8.54
N ILE A 151 9.51 24.43 9.86
CA ILE A 151 8.88 23.30 10.56
C ILE A 151 7.34 23.33 10.45
N ASN A 152 6.73 24.51 10.44
CA ASN A 152 5.29 24.67 10.27
C ASN A 152 4.86 24.35 8.83
N LEU A 153 5.61 24.79 7.82
CA LEU A 153 5.39 24.42 6.42
C LEU A 153 5.49 22.90 6.22
N ILE A 154 6.51 22.26 6.82
CA ILE A 154 6.65 20.79 6.83
C ILE A 154 5.41 20.12 7.46
N SER A 155 4.82 20.74 8.48
CA SER A 155 3.61 20.21 9.12
C SER A 155 2.39 20.27 8.18
N SER A 156 2.30 21.29 7.33
CA SER A 156 1.29 21.36 6.27
C SER A 156 1.45 20.22 5.26
N ASP A 157 2.67 19.98 4.75
CA ASP A 157 2.92 18.86 3.82
C ASP A 157 2.66 17.49 4.45
N GLN A 158 2.99 17.33 5.74
CA GLN A 158 2.66 16.14 6.51
C GLN A 158 1.15 15.90 6.56
N GLU A 159 0.36 16.96 6.74
CA GLU A 159 -1.10 16.87 6.75
C GLU A 159 -1.65 16.50 5.36
N HIS A 160 -1.11 17.10 4.29
CA HIS A 160 -1.49 16.77 2.91
C HIS A 160 -1.20 15.30 2.58
N LEU A 161 -0.02 14.79 2.99
CA LEU A 161 0.30 13.37 2.89
C LEU A 161 -0.73 12.52 3.63
N THR A 162 -1.01 12.86 4.89
CA THR A 162 -1.92 12.09 5.76
C THR A 162 -3.33 12.01 5.16
N GLN A 163 -3.90 13.15 4.81
CA GLN A 163 -5.22 13.22 4.20
C GLN A 163 -5.26 12.52 2.83
N GLY A 164 -4.22 12.69 2.01
CA GLY A 164 -4.12 12.06 0.70
C GLY A 164 -4.07 10.53 0.75
N ILE A 165 -3.27 9.98 1.66
CA ILE A 165 -3.21 8.53 1.89
C ILE A 165 -4.54 8.02 2.44
N HIS A 166 -5.16 8.70 3.41
CA HIS A 166 -6.49 8.28 3.90
C HIS A 166 -7.54 8.25 2.79
N ARG A 167 -7.60 9.27 1.92
CA ARG A 167 -8.50 9.26 0.76
C ARG A 167 -8.22 8.08 -0.18
N THR A 168 -6.95 7.76 -0.39
CA THR A 168 -6.51 6.62 -1.21
C THR A 168 -6.98 5.30 -0.61
N VAL A 169 -6.78 5.12 0.70
CA VAL A 169 -7.22 3.94 1.44
C VAL A 169 -8.74 3.80 1.41
N SER A 170 -9.49 4.87 1.71
CA SER A 170 -10.96 4.83 1.65
C SER A 170 -11.47 4.44 0.27
N ARG A 171 -10.83 4.92 -0.80
CA ARG A 171 -11.18 4.53 -2.18
C ARG A 171 -10.87 3.05 -2.44
N MET A 172 -9.73 2.55 -1.97
CA MET A 172 -9.38 1.13 -2.09
C MET A 172 -10.39 0.25 -1.35
N GLN A 173 -10.80 0.64 -0.13
CA GLN A 173 -11.82 -0.06 0.65
C GLN A 173 -13.19 -0.06 -0.06
N GLN A 174 -13.62 1.06 -0.62
CA GLN A 174 -14.88 1.14 -1.39
C GLN A 174 -14.84 0.27 -2.64
N ASN A 175 -13.74 0.30 -3.41
CA ASN A 175 -13.58 -0.55 -4.59
C ASN A 175 -13.61 -2.03 -4.21
N LEU A 176 -12.98 -2.38 -3.08
CA LEU A 176 -12.99 -3.75 -2.55
C LEU A 176 -14.41 -4.17 -2.15
N GLN A 177 -15.18 -3.32 -1.48
CA GLN A 177 -16.58 -3.62 -1.14
C GLN A 177 -17.44 -3.82 -2.39
N GLN A 178 -17.28 -2.96 -3.40
CA GLN A 178 -18.04 -3.06 -4.66
C GLN A 178 -17.68 -4.28 -5.50
N ALA A 179 -16.41 -4.69 -5.51
CA ALA A 179 -15.97 -5.87 -6.25
C ALA A 179 -16.46 -7.19 -5.63
N HIS A 180 -16.89 -7.16 -4.37
CA HIS A 180 -17.30 -8.32 -3.58
C HIS A 180 -18.77 -8.28 -3.12
N SER A 181 -19.54 -7.27 -3.58
CA SER A 181 -21.00 -7.19 -3.45
C SER A 181 -21.68 -7.82 -4.66
#